data_AF-A0A352SVA3-F1
#
_entry.id   AF-A0A352SVA3-F1
#
_cell.length_a   1.000
_cell.length_b   1.000
_cell.length_c   1.000
_cell.angle_alpha   90.00
_cell.angle_beta   90.00
_cell.angle_gamma   90.00
#
_symmetry.space_group_name_H-M   'P 1'
#
loop_
_entity.id
_entity.type
_entity.pdbx_description
1 polymer ?
#
loop_
_entity_poly.entity_id
_entity_poly.type
_entity_poly.pdbx_seq_one_letter_code
_entity_poly.pdbx_strand_id
1 'polypeptide(L)'
;MSRGFYALTSGMLTQQRKIDISGNNIANMNTAGYKREQTVTTSFGSLFLHKYKQNGIHEDAEPLNNVSVIRTALENYTVHSQGTLEETGNITDFAIMGAGFFAVDNNGQLLYTRNG
;
A
#
# COMPACT_ATOMS: atom_id res chain seq x y z
N MET A 1 -7.65 27.43 -13.64
CA MET A 1 -8.41 26.28 -14.19
C MET A 1 -7.61 24.97 -14.20
N SER A 2 -6.31 24.94 -14.54
CA SER A 2 -5.51 23.69 -14.64
C SER A 2 -5.34 22.90 -13.33
N ARG A 3 -5.15 23.57 -12.18
CA ARG A 3 -4.91 22.90 -10.88
C ARG A 3 -6.06 21.98 -10.42
N GLY A 4 -7.31 22.31 -10.76
CA GLY A 4 -8.48 21.51 -10.38
C GLY A 4 -8.55 20.18 -11.12
N PHE A 5 -8.18 20.16 -12.41
CA PHE A 5 -8.13 18.93 -13.20
C PHE A 5 -7.08 17.96 -12.65
N TYR A 6 -5.86 18.42 -12.35
CA TYR A 6 -4.82 17.56 -11.77
C TYR A 6 -5.22 17.00 -10.39
N ALA A 7 -5.89 17.80 -9.57
CA ALA A 7 -6.44 17.35 -8.30
C ALA A 7 -7.49 16.25 -8.48
N LEU A 8 -8.49 16.47 -9.34
CA LEU A 8 -9.54 15.50 -9.63
C LEU A 8 -8.98 14.21 -10.23
N THR A 9 -8.08 14.30 -11.22
CA THR A 9 -7.43 13.14 -11.84
C THR A 9 -6.60 12.35 -10.82
N SER A 10 -5.85 13.03 -9.95
CA SER A 10 -5.08 12.34 -8.89
C SER A 10 -5.96 11.63 -7.85
N GLY A 11 -7.09 12.25 -7.50
CA GLY A 11 -8.11 11.65 -6.63
C GLY A 11 -8.74 10.42 -7.27
N MET A 12 -9.10 10.50 -8.55
CA MET A 12 -9.64 9.38 -9.32
C MET A 12 -8.64 8.23 -9.40
N LEU A 13 -7.37 8.50 -9.74
CA LEU A 13 -6.35 7.47 -9.84
C LEU A 13 -6.10 6.79 -8.48
N THR A 14 -6.07 7.57 -7.40
CA THR A 14 -5.94 7.02 -6.05
C THR A 14 -7.15 6.15 -5.69
N GLN A 15 -8.36 6.58 -6.07
CA GLN A 15 -9.57 5.82 -5.82
C GLN A 15 -9.62 4.52 -6.63
N GLN A 16 -9.20 4.55 -7.90
CA GLN A 16 -9.09 3.35 -8.73
C GLN A 16 -8.17 2.33 -8.08
N ARG A 17 -6.97 2.74 -7.65
CA ARG A 17 -6.03 1.85 -6.94
C ARG A 17 -6.63 1.23 -5.69
N LYS A 18 -7.41 1.99 -4.91
CA LYS A 18 -8.09 1.47 -3.72
C LYS A 18 -9.13 0.40 -4.08
N ILE A 19 -9.87 0.60 -5.17
CA ILE A 19 -10.84 -0.38 -5.67
C ILE A 19 -10.09 -1.64 -6.11
N ASP A 20 -9.01 -1.51 -6.87
CA ASP A 20 -8.22 -2.65 -7.36
C ASP A 20 -7.65 -3.49 -6.19
N ILE A 21 -7.11 -2.83 -5.16
CA ILE A 21 -6.57 -3.51 -3.97
C ILE A 21 -7.69 -4.17 -3.16
N SER A 22 -8.85 -3.51 -3.03
CA SER A 22 -10.02 -4.11 -2.36
C SER A 22 -10.52 -5.32 -3.14
N GLY A 23 -10.56 -5.25 -4.47
CA GLY A 23 -10.92 -6.35 -5.35
C GLY A 23 -9.97 -7.54 -5.20
N ASN A 24 -8.66 -7.28 -5.15
CA ASN A 24 -7.65 -8.32 -4.93
C ASN A 24 -7.82 -9.00 -3.55
N ASN A 25 -8.04 -8.20 -2.50
CA ASN A 25 -8.28 -8.73 -1.16
C ASN A 25 -9.54 -9.59 -1.07
N ILE A 26 -10.62 -9.22 -1.76
CA ILE A 26 -11.86 -10.01 -1.80
C ILE A 26 -11.65 -11.29 -2.61
N ALA A 27 -10.99 -11.21 -3.76
CA ALA A 27 -10.71 -12.35 -4.62
C ALA A 27 -9.86 -13.41 -3.90
N ASN A 28 -8.92 -12.98 -3.04
CA ASN A 28 -8.03 -13.86 -2.29
C ASN A 28 -8.47 -14.07 -0.82
N MET A 29 -9.72 -13.74 -0.47
CA MET A 29 -10.23 -13.85 0.90
C MET A 29 -10.16 -15.29 1.44
N ASN A 30 -10.36 -16.28 0.58
CA ASN A 30 -10.33 -17.70 0.94
C ASN A 30 -8.98 -18.38 0.66
N THR A 31 -7.97 -17.62 0.20
CA THR A 31 -6.65 -18.18 -0.10
C THR A 31 -5.85 -18.36 1.19
N ALA A 32 -5.50 -19.60 1.52
CA ALA A 32 -4.71 -19.92 2.71
C ALA A 32 -3.37 -19.17 2.72
N GLY A 33 -3.06 -18.53 3.84
CA GLY A 33 -1.82 -17.76 4.01
C GLY A 33 -1.79 -16.39 3.33
N TYR A 34 -2.87 -15.95 2.66
CA TYR A 34 -2.93 -14.61 2.05
C TYR A 34 -2.87 -13.51 3.11
N LYS A 35 -2.15 -12.43 2.81
CA LYS A 35 -2.02 -11.24 3.68
C LYS A 35 -2.63 -10.05 2.98
N ARG A 36 -3.63 -9.41 3.63
CA ARG A 36 -4.33 -8.26 3.03
C ARG A 36 -3.35 -7.14 2.73
N GLU A 37 -3.54 -6.52 1.58
CA GLU A 37 -2.86 -5.29 1.23
C GLU A 37 -3.70 -4.08 1.63
N GLN A 38 -3.04 -3.02 2.08
CA GLN A 38 -3.67 -1.76 2.41
C GLN A 38 -2.91 -0.61 1.75
N THR A 39 -3.63 0.26 1.05
CA THR A 39 -3.04 1.47 0.46
C THR A 39 -2.81 2.53 1.52
N VAL A 40 -1.58 3.03 1.62
CA VAL A 40 -1.28 4.25 2.37
C VAL A 40 -1.36 5.43 1.41
N THR A 41 -2.34 6.32 1.63
CA THR A 41 -2.49 7.54 0.82
C THR A 41 -1.76 8.69 1.48
N THR A 42 -0.90 9.38 0.73
CA THR A 42 -0.31 10.66 1.14
C THR A 42 -0.80 11.81 0.27
N SER A 43 -0.58 13.02 0.73
CA SER A 43 -0.93 14.26 0.02
C SER A 43 0.34 14.87 -0.58
N PHE A 44 0.40 15.04 -1.90
CA PHE A 44 1.58 15.51 -2.66
C PHE A 44 2.10 16.89 -2.24
N GLY A 45 1.27 17.76 -1.67
CA GLY A 45 1.67 19.08 -1.21
C GLY A 45 2.59 19.06 0.01
N SER A 46 2.73 17.93 0.71
CA SER A 46 3.82 17.74 1.68
C SER A 46 5.14 17.36 1.03
N LEU A 47 5.15 17.01 -0.27
CA LEU A 47 6.34 16.53 -0.97
C LEU A 47 7.13 17.67 -1.65
N PHE A 48 6.50 18.67 -2.30
CA PHE A 48 7.25 19.70 -3.05
C PHE A 48 6.46 21.01 -3.29
N LEU A 49 6.21 21.82 -2.26
CA LEU A 49 5.67 23.18 -2.44
C LEU A 49 6.56 24.24 -1.77
N HIS A 50 7.74 24.46 -2.37
CA HIS A 50 8.57 25.63 -2.09
C HIS A 50 8.24 26.73 -3.12
N LYS A 51 7.92 27.94 -2.65
CA LYS A 51 7.75 29.11 -3.53
C LYS A 51 9.12 29.52 -4.08
N TYR A 52 9.28 29.55 -5.41
CA TYR A 52 10.31 30.39 -6.01
C TYR A 52 9.76 31.83 -6.07
N LYS A 53 10.30 32.73 -5.24
CA LYS A 53 9.99 34.18 -5.32
C LYS A 53 10.77 34.75 -6.51
N GLN A 54 10.04 35.23 -7.52
CA GLN A 54 10.59 35.99 -8.64
C GLN A 54 10.98 37.39 -8.13
N ASN A 55 12.14 37.51 -7.48
CA ASN A 55 12.92 38.74 -7.30
C ASN A 55 14.14 38.47 -6.41
N GLY A 56 15.22 37.93 -6.99
CA GLY A 56 16.63 38.16 -6.63
C GLY A 56 17.12 38.10 -5.17
N ILE A 57 16.33 37.68 -4.20
CA ILE A 57 16.70 37.65 -2.78
C ILE A 57 16.48 36.22 -2.28
N HIS A 58 17.60 35.54 -2.02
CA HIS A 58 17.65 34.21 -1.42
C HIS A 58 17.35 34.33 0.08
N GLU A 59 16.08 34.28 0.45
CA GLU A 59 15.66 33.98 1.82
C GLU A 59 14.81 32.72 1.82
N ASP A 60 14.99 31.93 2.88
CA ASP A 60 14.51 30.56 3.05
C ASP A 60 13.04 30.40 2.61
N ALA A 61 12.83 29.41 1.75
CA ALA A 61 11.54 29.16 1.12
C ALA A 61 10.52 28.73 2.17
N GLU A 62 9.66 29.65 2.61
CA GLU A 62 8.55 29.31 3.48
C GLU A 62 7.61 28.29 2.80
N PRO A 63 7.17 27.23 3.54
CA PRO A 63 6.26 26.24 2.99
C PRO A 63 4.96 26.92 2.57
N LEU A 64 4.57 26.75 1.31
CA LEU A 64 3.30 27.28 0.84
C LEU A 64 2.19 26.62 1.64
N ASN A 65 1.36 27.45 2.29
CA ASN A 65 0.16 27.06 3.03
C ASN A 65 -0.48 25.78 2.46
N ASN A 66 -0.65 24.77 3.32
CA ASN A 66 -0.85 23.33 3.12
C ASN A 66 -2.01 22.88 2.18
N VAL A 67 -2.19 23.49 1.01
CA VAL A 67 -3.22 23.12 0.04
C VAL A 67 -2.67 22.03 -0.87
N SER A 68 -2.36 20.88 -0.27
CA SER A 68 -2.06 19.67 -1.03
C SER A 68 -3.34 19.16 -1.70
N VAL A 69 -3.59 19.58 -2.93
CA VAL A 69 -4.79 19.14 -3.68
C VAL A 69 -4.59 17.78 -4.39
N ILE A 70 -3.37 17.28 -4.44
CA ILE A 70 -3.03 16.02 -5.12
C ILE A 70 -2.90 14.92 -4.08
N ARG A 71 -3.67 13.84 -4.23
CA ARG A 71 -3.53 12.61 -3.43
C ARG A 71 -2.77 11.58 -4.25
N THR A 72 -1.78 10.95 -3.65
CA THR A 72 -1.07 9.83 -4.27
C THR A 72 -1.06 8.63 -3.33
N ALA A 73 -1.30 7.44 -3.88
CA ALA A 73 -1.04 6.19 -3.20
C ALA A 73 0.47 5.96 -3.24
N LEU A 74 1.14 6.11 -2.10
CA LEU A 74 2.60 6.06 -2.03
C LEU A 74 3.08 4.61 -2.11
N GLU A 75 2.49 3.74 -1.29
CA GLU A 75 2.90 2.34 -1.16
C GLU A 75 1.71 1.43 -0.79
N ASN A 76 1.81 0.17 -1.19
CA ASN A 76 0.96 -0.92 -0.71
C ASN A 76 1.63 -1.52 0.53
N TYR A 77 0.93 -1.49 1.66
CA TYR A 77 1.41 -2.08 2.90
C TYR A 77 0.73 -3.44 3.12
N THR A 78 1.52 -4.50 3.21
CA THR A 78 1.03 -5.84 3.56
C THR A 78 0.81 -5.93 5.06
N VAL A 79 -0.42 -6.25 5.48
CA VAL A 79 -0.74 -6.41 6.90
C VAL A 79 -0.40 -7.82 7.33
N HIS A 80 0.63 -7.96 8.17
CA HIS A 80 1.12 -9.26 8.66
C HIS A 80 0.37 -9.79 9.90
N SER A 81 -0.84 -9.31 10.18
CA SER A 81 -1.64 -9.79 11.30
C SER A 81 -1.98 -11.28 11.14
N GLN A 82 -2.10 -11.98 12.27
CA GLN A 82 -2.59 -13.35 12.29
C GLN A 82 -4.09 -13.36 11.97
N GLY A 83 -4.51 -14.24 11.05
CA GLY A 83 -5.92 -14.48 10.75
C GLY A 83 -6.49 -15.63 11.57
N THR A 84 -7.77 -15.91 11.37
CA THR A 84 -8.43 -17.10 11.93
C THR A 84 -7.83 -18.36 11.33
N LEU A 85 -7.62 -19.37 12.16
CA LEU A 85 -7.23 -20.72 11.74
C LEU A 85 -8.45 -21.62 11.80
N GLU A 86 -8.65 -22.42 10.77
CA GLU A 86 -9.71 -23.43 10.69
C GLU A 86 -9.06 -24.80 10.60
N GLU A 87 -9.57 -25.76 11.37
CA GLU A 87 -9.05 -27.12 11.38
C GLU A 87 -9.63 -27.88 10.18
N THR A 88 -8.75 -28.40 9.31
CA THR A 88 -9.15 -29.16 8.11
C THR A 88 -9.34 -30.65 8.38
N GLY A 89 -8.85 -31.15 9.53
CA GLY A 89 -8.89 -32.56 9.91
C GLY A 89 -7.88 -33.44 9.16
N ASN A 90 -7.03 -32.86 8.31
CA ASN A 90 -5.99 -33.57 7.58
C ASN A 90 -4.65 -33.48 8.33
N ILE A 91 -3.94 -34.60 8.44
CA ILE A 91 -2.67 -34.69 9.18
C ILE A 91 -1.50 -33.99 8.47
N THR A 92 -1.67 -33.68 7.19
CA THR A 92 -0.63 -33.02 6.37
C THR A 92 -0.77 -31.51 6.33
N ASP A 93 -1.85 -30.96 6.85
CA ASP A 93 -2.14 -29.53 6.79
C ASP A 93 -1.62 -28.87 8.07
N PHE A 94 -0.69 -27.93 7.92
CA PHE A 94 -0.01 -27.27 9.04
C PHE A 94 -0.13 -25.76 8.96
N ALA A 95 -0.54 -25.15 10.08
CA ALA A 95 -0.55 -23.70 10.24
C ALA A 95 0.50 -23.24 11.25
N ILE A 96 1.17 -22.13 10.94
CA ILE A 96 2.07 -21.46 11.89
C ILE A 96 1.25 -20.53 12.79
N MET A 97 1.30 -20.76 14.10
CA MET A 97 0.82 -19.83 15.12
C MET A 97 1.95 -18.86 15.52
N GLY A 98 1.69 -17.56 15.45
CA GLY A 98 2.68 -16.51 15.78
C GLY A 98 3.41 -15.98 14.55
N ALA A 99 4.65 -15.52 14.73
CA ALA A 99 5.49 -15.00 13.64
C ALA A 99 6.33 -16.13 13.00
N GLY A 100 6.58 -16.06 11.68
CA GLY A 100 7.35 -17.07 10.95
C GLY A 100 6.77 -17.38 9.56
N PHE A 101 7.55 -18.06 8.72
CA PHE A 101 7.16 -18.53 7.39
C PHE A 101 7.75 -19.93 7.17
N PHE A 102 7.07 -20.75 6.39
CA PHE A 102 7.64 -21.98 5.85
C PHE A 102 8.64 -21.64 4.76
N ALA A 103 9.75 -22.36 4.71
CA ALA A 103 10.73 -22.24 3.65
C ALA A 103 10.53 -23.41 2.67
N VAL A 104 10.37 -23.11 1.38
CA VAL A 104 10.17 -24.09 0.31
C VAL A 104 11.28 -23.90 -0.70
N ASP A 105 11.90 -24.99 -1.13
CA ASP A 105 12.87 -24.95 -2.22
C ASP A 105 12.16 -25.09 -3.56
N ASN A 106 12.41 -24.16 -4.47
CA ASN A 106 11.98 -24.23 -5.86
C ASN A 106 13.21 -24.21 -6.76
N ASN A 107 13.71 -25.40 -7.10
CA ASN A 107 14.86 -25.60 -7.97
C ASN A 107 16.12 -24.83 -7.51
N GLY A 108 16.42 -24.86 -6.21
CA GLY A 108 17.55 -24.16 -5.60
C GLY A 108 17.27 -22.72 -5.18
N GLN A 109 16.05 -22.21 -5.40
CA GLN A 109 15.62 -20.93 -4.87
C GLN A 109 14.76 -21.12 -3.61
N LEU A 110 15.25 -20.59 -2.50
CA LEU A 110 14.51 -20.57 -1.24
C LEU A 110 13.37 -19.53 -1.30
N LEU A 111 12.14 -20.02 -1.23
CA LEU A 111 10.91 -19.21 -1.18
C LEU A 111 10.26 -19.33 0.20
N TYR A 112 9.49 -18.32 0.58
CA TYR A 112 8.79 -18.29 1.87
C TYR A 112 7.28 -18.29 1.66
N THR A 113 6.57 -19.16 2.38
CA THR A 113 5.10 -19.26 2.32
C THR A 113 4.48 -19.34 3.71
N ARG A 114 3.21 -18.97 3.81
CA ARG A 114 2.36 -19.16 5.00
C ARG A 114 1.28 -20.22 4.79
N ASN A 115 1.20 -20.77 3.59
CA ASN A 115 0.29 -21.84 3.23
C ASN A 115 0.99 -23.18 3.50
N GLY A 116 0.32 -24.05 4.26
CA GLY A 116 0.83 -25.34 4.71
C GLY A 116 -0.31 -26.26 5.10
#